data_AF-A0A258KAQ1-F1
#
_entry.id   AF-A0A258KAQ1-F1
#
_cell.length_a   1.000
_cell.length_b   1.000
_cell.length_c   1.000
_cell.angle_alpha   90.00
_cell.angle_beta   90.00
_cell.angle_gamma   90.00
#
_symmetry.space_group_name_H-M   'P 1'
#
loop_
_entity.id
_entity.type
_entity.pdbx_description
1 polymer ?
#
loop_
_entity_poly.entity_id
_entity_poly.type
_entity_poly.pdbx_seq_one_letter_code
_entity_poly.pdbx_strand_id
1 'polypeptide(L)' 'GALGIFPKGKDTQGELTAARKGWTLDVELRDSRSDPDGRVLLVRRAERAAPSSTQGENA' A
#
# COMPACT_ATOMS: atom_id res chain seq x y z
N GLY A 1 1.83 -12.09 7.89
CA GLY A 1 0.86 -11.00 7.70
C GLY A 1 1.07 -9.95 8.78
N ALA A 2 0.94 -8.66 8.43
CA ALA A 2 1.07 -7.53 9.36
C ALA A 2 -0.22 -6.70 9.35
N LEU A 3 -0.64 -6.24 10.53
CA LEU A 3 -1.72 -5.27 10.75
C LEU A 3 -1.08 -3.93 11.12
N GLY A 4 -1.45 -2.85 10.45
CA GLY A 4 -0.90 -1.52 10.72
C GLY A 4 -1.88 -0.39 10.44
N ILE A 5 -1.77 0.69 11.20
CA ILE A 5 -2.56 1.91 11.06
C ILE A 5 -1.59 3.06 10.80
N PHE A 6 -1.79 3.78 9.70
CA PHE A 6 -0.91 4.88 9.31
C PHE A 6 -1.73 6.15 9.09
N PRO A 7 -1.42 7.26 9.77
CA PRO A 7 -1.92 8.56 9.36
C PRO A 7 -1.31 8.90 7.99
N LYS A 8 -2.13 9.35 7.06
CA LYS A 8 -1.71 9.71 5.71
C LYS A 8 -2.19 11.12 5.36
N GLY A 9 -1.32 11.85 4.68
CA GLY A 9 -1.63 13.16 4.11
C GLY A 9 -2.20 13.06 2.69
N LYS A 10 -2.13 14.18 1.95
CA LYS A 10 -2.73 14.33 0.61
C LYS A 10 -2.28 13.31 -0.43
N ASP A 11 -1.05 12.80 -0.38
CA ASP A 11 -0.51 11.88 -1.40
C ASP A 11 -0.56 10.39 -1.00
N THR A 12 -1.69 9.96 -0.44
CA THR A 12 -1.87 8.53 -0.08
C THR A 12 -1.75 7.61 -1.29
N GLN A 13 -2.21 8.05 -2.47
CA GLN A 13 -2.23 7.23 -3.68
C GLN A 13 -0.84 7.02 -4.27
N GLY A 14 0.03 8.05 -4.28
CA GLY A 14 1.41 7.93 -4.72
C GLY A 14 2.19 6.95 -3.86
N GLU A 15 2.04 7.04 -2.54
CA GLU A 15 2.70 6.14 -1.59
C GLU A 15 2.24 4.68 -1.71
N LEU A 16 0.93 4.45 -1.87
CA LEU A 16 0.41 3.09 -2.11
C LEU A 16 0.90 2.51 -3.43
N THR A 17 0.96 3.32 -4.47
CA THR A 17 1.48 2.91 -5.78
C THR A 17 2.95 2.50 -5.68
N ALA A 18 3.77 3.28 -4.97
CA ALA A 18 5.17 2.94 -4.73
C ALA A 18 5.31 1.63 -3.92
N ALA A 19 4.53 1.47 -2.85
CA ALA A 19 4.57 0.29 -2.01
C ALA A 19 4.16 -0.99 -2.78
N ARG A 20 3.16 -0.90 -3.66
CA ARG A 20 2.67 -2.01 -4.49
C ARG A 20 3.71 -2.60 -5.45
N LYS A 21 4.81 -1.89 -5.72
CA LYS A 21 5.93 -2.43 -6.53
C LYS A 21 6.64 -3.61 -5.87
N GLY A 22 6.65 -3.67 -4.54
CA GLY A 22 7.34 -4.74 -3.79
C GLY A 22 6.44 -5.52 -2.85
N TRP A 23 5.15 -5.18 -2.79
CA TRP A 23 4.21 -5.71 -1.80
C TRP A 23 2.83 -5.94 -2.40
N THR A 24 2.22 -7.06 -2.04
CA THR A 24 0.78 -7.27 -2.13
C THR A 24 0.15 -6.79 -0.84
N LEU A 25 -0.74 -5.80 -0.92
CA LEU A 25 -1.34 -5.14 0.23
C LEU A 25 -2.87 -5.24 0.17
N ASP A 26 -3.48 -5.67 1.26
CA ASP A 26 -4.92 -5.49 1.55
C ASP A 26 -5.05 -4.25 2.44
N VAL A 27 -5.66 -3.19 1.89
CA VAL A 27 -5.73 -1.89 2.55
C VAL A 27 -7.12 -1.28 2.47
N GLU A 28 -7.47 -0.53 3.50
CA GLU A 28 -8.69 0.25 3.61
C GLU A 28 -8.33 1.69 3.92
N LEU A 29 -8.85 2.64 3.15
CA LEU A 29 -8.67 4.07 3.41
C LEU A 29 -9.93 4.63 4.08
N ARG A 30 -9.73 5.37 5.17
CA ARG A 30 -10.79 6.07 5.90
C ARG A 30 -10.50 7.55 5.99
N ASP A 31 -11.53 8.37 5.91
CA ASP A 31 -11.40 9.80 6.21
C ASP A 31 -11.14 9.99 7.70
N SER A 32 -10.32 10.99 8.04
CA SER A 32 -10.12 11.39 9.42
C SER A 32 -11.39 12.03 9.98
N ARG A 33 -11.67 11.76 11.25
CA ARG A 33 -12.83 12.34 11.96
C ARG A 33 -12.56 13.73 12.53
N SER A 34 -11.30 14.11 12.68
CA SER A 34 -10.87 15.35 13.33
C SER A 34 -10.12 16.29 12.38
N ASP A 35 -9.64 15.80 11.25
CA ASP A 35 -8.96 16.58 10.21
C ASP A 35 -9.70 16.40 8.88
N PRO A 36 -10.36 17.44 8.35
CA PRO A 36 -11.10 17.35 7.08
C PRO A 36 -10.26 16.90 5.89
N ASP A 37 -8.96 17.18 5.91
CA ASP A 37 -8.03 16.81 4.84
C ASP A 37 -7.26 15.52 5.15
N GLY A 38 -7.38 15.00 6.37
CA GLY A 38 -6.64 13.84 6.84
C GLY A 38 -7.23 12.51 6.38
N ARG A 39 -6.36 11.51 6.19
CA ARG A 39 -6.76 10.13 5.89
C ARG A 39 -6.07 9.15 6.84
N VAL A 40 -6.72 8.01 7.08
CA VAL A 40 -6.18 6.89 7.85
C VAL A 40 -6.14 5.67 6.96
N LEU A 41 -4.94 5.10 6.78
CA LEU A 41 -4.75 3.86 6.04
C LEU A 41 -4.69 2.69 7.03
N LEU A 42 -5.62 1.76 6.89
CA LEU A 42 -5.60 0.46 7.55
C LEU A 42 -4.96 -0.56 6.60
N VAL A 43 -3.91 -1.25 7.04
CA VAL A 43 -3.33 -2.38 6.30
C VAL A 43 -3.75 -3.66 7.01
N ARG A 44 -4.64 -4.44 6.39
CA ARG A 44 -5.15 -5.71 6.94
C ARG A 44 -4.20 -6.88 6.66
N ARG A 45 -3.46 -6.80 5.55
CA ARG A 45 -2.44 -7.78 5.15
C ARG A 45 -1.36 -7.10 4.31
N ALA A 46 -0.12 -7.51 4.54
CA ALA A 46 1.02 -7.12 3.73
C ALA A 46 1.91 -8.34 3.51
N GLU A 47 2.21 -8.61 2.25
CA GLU A 47 3.08 -9.71 1.83
C GLU A 47 4.04 -9.22 0.75
N ARG A 48 5.26 -9.73 0.75
CA ARG A 48 6.22 -9.42 -0.31
C ARG A 48 5.62 -9.89 -1.63
N ALA A 49 5.64 -9.02 -2.63
CA ALA A 49 5.33 -9.45 -3.98
C ALA A 49 6.32 -10.56 -4.37
N ALA A 50 5.80 -11.64 -4.96
CA ALA A 50 6.67 -12.63 -5.57
C ALA A 50 7.61 -11.91 -6.54
N PRO A 51 8.89 -12.32 -6.64
CA PRO A 51 9.75 -11.76 -7.67
C PRO A 51 9.01 -11.91 -9.00
N SER A 52 8.82 -10.79 -9.70
CA SER A 52 8.34 -10.86 -11.08
C SER A 52 9.33 -11.77 -11.78
N SER A 53 8.86 -12.92 -12.25
CA SER A 53 9.61 -13.75 -13.17
C SER A 53 9.76 -12.94 -14.45
N THR A 54 10.74 -12.04 -14.44
CA THR A 54 11.28 -11.40 -15.64
C THR A 54 11.85 -12.55 -16.44
N GLN A 55 11.03 -12.98 -17.39
CA GLN A 55 11.33 -13.74 -18.59
C GLN A 55 12.83 -13.97 -18.79
N GLY A 56 13.28 -15.15 -18.38
CA GLY A 56 14.49 -15.72 -18.95
C GLY A 56 14.26 -15.97 -20.44
N GLU A 57 15.15 -15.41 -21.25
CA GLU A 57 15.76 -16.04 -22.41
C GLU A 57 14.82 -16.57 -23.51
N ASN A 58 14.79 -15.88 -24.66
CA ASN A 58 14.96 -16.47 -25.99
C ASN A 58 14.98 -15.37 -27.06
N ALA A 59 16.17 -15.00 -27.52
CA ALA A 59 16.57 -14.76 -28.91
C ALA A 59 18.03 -14.32 -28.96
#